data_AF-A0A150XKL8-F1
#
_entry.id   AF-A0A150XKL8-F1
#
_cell.length_a   1.000
_cell.length_b   1.000
_cell.length_c   1.000
_cell.angle_alpha   90.00
_cell.angle_beta   90.00
_cell.angle_gamma   90.00
#
_symmetry.space_group_name_H-M   'P 1'
#
loop_
_entity.id
_entity.type
_entity.pdbx_description
1 polymer ?
#
loop_
_entity_poly.entity_id
_entity_poly.type
_entity_poly.pdbx_seq_one_letter_code
_entity_poly.pdbx_strand_id
1 'polypeptide(L)'
;MTEYIDGAIMESIQKSRILKSKFPRAKESSLYFDPLIAKAMVEIELMIDRLSALLYNQDYSKPQNLLHKFSKFKSILSELHVLENVIVAAISRKHDDDEYVNKLVRRVCSEIEYPIQPPVVSCLSQHYYRIFPQYNLMCMPLLEADFLLHLPDLYHELCHPLISVDNPTTEPIRVSMGQLNRDIKKHFTQEIARLKLNKFGDGNNIRPYYIWRDSWIESWAEEFFCDLFATYTLGPAFVWSNLHMCAKMDWNLFGVPYYQKTSHPPAGARMTTMFHALDLMGFTQEKAAIEKEWNDFVGVLDISPETEYHIALPDHFLKSAATYCLEGIKALGCKIASDNTDTLIIDTLNTAWKEFWKNPTGFPEHEQKMVSLLKKEV
;
A
#
# COMPACT_ATOMS: atom_id res chain seq x y z
N MET A 1 -17.30 -24.73 28.15
CA MET A 1 -16.67 -23.57 27.48
C MET A 1 -15.16 -23.54 27.65
N THR A 2 -14.61 -23.65 28.86
CA THR A 2 -13.15 -23.75 29.08
C THR A 2 -12.52 -24.93 28.32
N GLU A 3 -13.11 -26.12 28.43
CA GLU A 3 -12.64 -27.31 27.69
C GLU A 3 -12.66 -27.11 26.17
N TYR A 4 -13.66 -26.40 25.64
CA TYR A 4 -13.76 -26.10 24.22
C TYR A 4 -12.63 -25.18 23.75
N ILE A 5 -12.37 -24.08 24.48
CA ILE A 5 -11.28 -23.16 24.10
C ILE A 5 -9.92 -23.84 24.22
N ASP A 6 -9.72 -24.69 25.22
CA ASP A 6 -8.49 -25.46 25.37
C ASP A 6 -8.31 -26.44 24.21
N GLY A 7 -9.39 -27.12 23.80
CA GLY A 7 -9.44 -27.95 22.59
C GLY A 7 -9.07 -27.17 21.32
N ALA A 8 -9.67 -25.99 21.11
CA ALA A 8 -9.39 -25.15 19.95
C ALA A 8 -7.96 -24.59 19.94
N ILE A 9 -7.39 -24.27 21.11
CA ILE A 9 -5.99 -23.86 21.24
C ILE A 9 -5.06 -25.02 20.88
N MET A 10 -5.34 -26.24 21.38
CA MET A 10 -4.55 -27.44 21.04
C MET A 10 -4.59 -27.74 19.54
N GLU A 11 -5.76 -27.68 18.91
CA GLU A 11 -5.91 -27.84 17.47
C GLU A 11 -5.06 -26.79 16.71
N SER A 12 -5.11 -25.53 17.15
CA SER A 12 -4.37 -24.43 16.53
C SER A 12 -2.85 -24.63 16.63
N ILE A 13 -2.35 -25.08 17.79
CA ILE A 13 -0.93 -25.44 17.97
C ILE A 13 -0.53 -26.55 16.98
N GLN A 14 -1.37 -27.58 16.83
CA GLN A 14 -1.07 -28.69 15.93
C GLN A 14 -1.09 -28.25 14.46
N LYS A 15 -2.04 -27.41 14.05
CA LYS A 15 -2.07 -26.80 12.72
C LYS A 15 -0.81 -25.98 12.46
N SER A 16 -0.39 -25.13 13.39
CA SER A 16 0.85 -24.35 13.28
C SER A 16 2.09 -25.22 13.08
N ARG A 17 2.19 -26.35 13.78
CA ARG A 17 3.28 -27.32 13.58
C ARG A 17 3.25 -27.95 12.18
N ILE A 18 2.06 -28.28 11.67
CA ILE A 18 1.88 -28.82 10.32
C ILE A 18 2.20 -27.75 9.26
N LEU A 19 1.88 -26.47 9.49
CA LEU A 19 2.23 -25.39 8.56
C LEU A 19 3.73 -25.33 8.30
N LYS A 20 4.57 -25.54 9.33
CA LYS A 20 6.03 -25.60 9.16
C LYS A 20 6.48 -26.69 8.18
N SER A 21 5.75 -27.80 8.10
CA SER A 21 6.11 -28.89 7.17
C SER A 21 5.71 -28.59 5.72
N LYS A 22 5.07 -27.44 5.44
CA LYS A 22 4.73 -26.97 4.10
C LYS A 22 5.85 -26.15 3.45
N PHE A 23 6.88 -25.78 4.21
CA PHE A 23 8.03 -25.07 3.65
C PHE A 23 8.88 -25.99 2.77
N PRO A 24 9.31 -25.53 1.58
CA PRO A 24 10.18 -26.31 0.71
C PRO A 24 11.52 -26.56 1.39
N ARG A 25 12.23 -27.61 0.95
CA ARG A 25 13.59 -27.85 1.42
C ARG A 25 14.51 -26.75 0.88
N ALA A 26 15.64 -26.49 1.54
CA ALA A 26 16.59 -25.45 1.13
C ALA A 26 17.15 -25.60 -0.30
N LYS A 27 17.05 -26.80 -0.92
CA LYS A 27 17.43 -27.01 -2.32
C LYS A 27 16.32 -26.70 -3.33
N GLU A 28 15.09 -26.55 -2.84
CA GLU A 28 13.87 -26.34 -3.62
C GLU A 28 13.39 -24.89 -3.51
N SER A 29 13.84 -24.14 -2.49
CA SER A 29 13.53 -22.73 -2.33
C SER A 29 14.22 -21.88 -3.41
N SER A 30 13.49 -20.89 -3.93
CA SER A 30 14.12 -19.80 -4.71
C SER A 30 14.87 -18.89 -3.74
N LEU A 31 16.02 -18.35 -4.17
CA LEU A 31 16.84 -17.42 -3.39
C LEU A 31 16.03 -16.23 -2.85
N TYR A 32 14.95 -15.86 -3.54
CA TYR A 32 14.06 -14.78 -3.13
C TYR A 32 13.24 -15.11 -1.88
N PHE A 33 12.81 -16.35 -1.72
CA PHE A 33 11.89 -16.76 -0.65
C PHE A 33 12.60 -17.14 0.66
N ASP A 34 13.91 -17.36 0.66
CA ASP A 34 14.65 -17.80 1.86
C ASP A 34 14.47 -16.86 3.08
N PRO A 35 14.57 -15.51 2.94
CA PRO A 35 14.34 -14.60 4.06
C PRO A 35 12.90 -14.67 4.58
N LEU A 36 11.93 -14.83 3.67
CA LEU A 36 10.51 -14.95 4.02
C LEU A 36 10.23 -16.26 4.76
N ILE A 37 10.82 -17.38 4.32
CA ILE A 37 10.72 -18.68 4.98
C ILE A 37 11.29 -18.59 6.40
N ALA A 38 12.50 -18.05 6.56
CA ALA A 38 13.14 -17.92 7.85
C ALA A 38 12.29 -17.10 8.83
N LYS A 39 11.75 -15.97 8.36
CA LYS A 39 10.87 -15.11 9.16
C LYS A 39 9.56 -15.82 9.53
N ALA A 40 8.90 -16.45 8.56
CA ALA A 40 7.65 -17.18 8.79
C ALA A 40 7.83 -18.33 9.79
N MET A 41 8.97 -19.04 9.75
CA MET A 41 9.28 -20.09 10.73
C MET A 41 9.37 -19.54 12.17
N VAL A 42 10.01 -18.39 12.37
CA VAL A 42 10.11 -17.75 13.69
C VAL A 42 8.74 -17.30 14.17
N GLU A 43 7.94 -16.67 13.31
CA GLU A 43 6.60 -16.20 13.68
C GLU A 43 5.65 -17.36 14.03
N ILE A 44 5.71 -18.47 13.28
CA ILE A 44 4.91 -19.67 13.60
C ILE A 44 5.27 -20.24 14.97
N GLU A 45 6.56 -20.29 15.33
CA GLU A 45 7.00 -20.72 16.67
C GLU A 45 6.51 -19.76 17.76
N LEU A 46 6.61 -18.45 17.53
CA LEU A 46 6.08 -17.45 18.46
C LEU A 46 4.56 -17.62 18.68
N MET A 47 3.79 -17.95 17.63
CA MET A 47 2.37 -18.24 17.77
C MET A 47 2.12 -19.52 18.58
N ILE A 48 2.91 -20.57 18.36
CA ILE A 48 2.84 -21.81 19.16
C ILE A 48 3.12 -21.53 20.63
N ASP A 49 4.12 -20.72 20.94
CA ASP A 49 4.48 -20.33 22.30
C ASP A 49 3.37 -19.51 22.97
N ARG A 50 2.82 -18.51 22.25
CA ARG A 50 1.69 -17.70 22.74
C ARG A 50 0.44 -18.53 23.00
N LEU A 51 0.11 -19.47 22.11
CA LEU A 51 -1.00 -20.41 22.30
C LEU A 51 -0.75 -21.35 23.49
N SER A 52 0.47 -21.87 23.61
CA SER A 52 0.85 -22.73 24.74
C SER A 52 0.77 -21.99 26.06
N ALA A 53 1.19 -20.71 26.10
CA ALA A 53 1.04 -19.86 27.28
C ALA A 53 -0.44 -19.67 27.66
N LEU A 54 -1.35 -19.47 26.70
CA LEU A 54 -2.79 -19.40 26.97
C LEU A 54 -3.35 -20.73 27.48
N LEU A 55 -2.83 -21.86 27.01
CA LEU A 55 -3.29 -23.19 27.40
C LEU A 55 -2.84 -23.56 28.82
N TYR A 56 -1.56 -23.35 29.14
CA TYR A 56 -0.95 -23.90 30.34
C TYR A 56 -0.87 -22.92 31.52
N ASN A 57 -1.06 -21.62 31.29
CA ASN A 57 -1.09 -20.65 32.40
C ASN A 57 -2.44 -20.73 33.14
N GLN A 58 -2.36 -21.16 34.41
CA GLN A 58 -3.52 -21.38 35.29
C GLN A 58 -4.38 -20.14 35.51
N ASP A 59 -3.82 -18.94 35.36
CA ASP A 59 -4.60 -17.71 35.50
C ASP A 59 -5.68 -17.60 34.43
N TYR A 60 -5.44 -18.09 33.21
CA TYR A 60 -6.43 -18.08 32.13
C TYR A 60 -7.54 -19.13 32.30
N SER A 61 -7.34 -20.12 33.18
CA SER A 61 -8.35 -21.14 33.49
C SER A 61 -9.39 -20.67 34.51
N LYS A 62 -9.15 -19.52 35.16
CA LYS A 62 -10.09 -18.91 36.10
C LYS A 62 -11.31 -18.34 35.35
N PRO A 63 -12.56 -18.59 35.81
CA PRO A 63 -13.76 -18.14 35.11
C PRO A 63 -13.79 -16.64 34.73
N GLN A 64 -13.29 -15.77 35.63
CA GLN A 64 -13.23 -14.33 35.41
C GLN A 64 -12.28 -13.91 34.26
N ASN A 65 -11.31 -14.75 33.89
CA ASN A 65 -10.33 -14.46 32.85
C ASN A 65 -10.68 -15.09 31.50
N LEU A 66 -11.77 -15.86 31.43
CA LEU A 66 -12.14 -16.60 30.22
C LEU A 66 -12.39 -15.67 29.02
N LEU A 67 -13.04 -14.52 29.22
CA LEU A 67 -13.25 -13.53 28.17
C LEU A 67 -11.91 -12.98 27.62
N HIS A 68 -10.96 -12.73 28.51
CA HIS A 68 -9.63 -12.28 28.12
C HIS A 68 -8.87 -13.37 27.34
N LYS A 69 -8.95 -14.63 27.79
CA LYS A 69 -8.42 -15.82 27.07
C LYS A 69 -8.98 -15.89 25.65
N PHE A 70 -10.30 -15.75 25.48
CA PHE A 70 -10.97 -15.75 24.18
C PHE A 70 -10.49 -14.61 23.27
N SER A 71 -10.37 -13.40 23.81
CA SER A 71 -9.90 -12.24 23.05
C SER A 71 -8.46 -12.44 22.55
N LYS A 72 -7.55 -12.90 23.43
CA LYS A 72 -6.17 -13.22 23.07
C LYS A 72 -6.06 -14.35 22.05
N PHE A 73 -6.86 -15.41 22.22
CA PHE A 73 -6.93 -16.52 21.27
C PHE A 73 -7.36 -16.04 19.88
N LYS A 74 -8.43 -15.24 19.78
CA LYS A 74 -8.89 -14.66 18.50
C LYS A 74 -7.84 -13.78 17.83
N SER A 75 -7.13 -12.97 18.62
CA SER A 75 -6.02 -12.15 18.11
C SER A 75 -4.93 -13.02 17.48
N ILE A 76 -4.48 -14.09 18.18
CA ILE A 76 -3.46 -15.00 17.65
C ILE A 76 -3.96 -15.73 16.40
N LEU A 77 -5.23 -16.16 16.38
CA LEU A 77 -5.81 -16.79 15.19
C LEU A 77 -5.84 -15.86 13.98
N SER A 78 -6.10 -14.56 14.18
CA SER A 78 -6.05 -13.58 13.10
C SER A 78 -4.64 -13.47 12.49
N GLU A 79 -3.60 -13.52 13.32
CA GLU A 79 -2.20 -13.51 12.88
C GLU A 79 -1.83 -14.81 12.16
N LEU A 80 -2.23 -15.96 12.71
CA LEU A 80 -2.04 -17.28 12.08
C LEU A 80 -2.78 -17.38 10.73
N HIS A 81 -3.95 -16.77 10.60
CA HIS A 81 -4.69 -16.75 9.34
C HIS A 81 -3.88 -16.07 8.22
N VAL A 82 -3.20 -14.95 8.52
CA VAL A 82 -2.30 -14.28 7.56
C VAL A 82 -1.10 -15.18 7.22
N LEU A 83 -0.47 -15.79 8.23
CA LEU A 83 0.64 -16.72 8.01
C LEU A 83 0.23 -17.88 7.10
N GLU A 84 -0.90 -18.52 7.35
CA GLU A 84 -1.37 -19.66 6.57
C GLU A 84 -1.82 -19.27 5.16
N ASN A 85 -2.70 -18.29 5.04
CA ASN A 85 -3.43 -18.02 3.79
C ASN A 85 -2.70 -17.05 2.86
N VAL A 86 -1.68 -16.36 3.35
CA VAL A 86 -0.87 -15.44 2.54
C VAL A 86 0.57 -15.93 2.50
N ILE A 87 1.24 -16.00 3.64
CA ILE A 87 2.71 -16.18 3.66
C ILE A 87 3.10 -17.61 3.25
N VAL A 88 2.54 -18.62 3.90
CA VAL A 88 2.78 -20.04 3.59
C VAL A 88 2.21 -20.38 2.21
N ALA A 89 1.07 -19.79 1.81
CA ALA A 89 0.53 -19.93 0.48
C ALA A 89 1.51 -19.42 -0.60
N ALA A 90 2.11 -18.24 -0.42
CA ALA A 90 3.13 -17.69 -1.31
C ALA A 90 4.33 -18.63 -1.45
N ILE A 91 4.86 -19.09 -0.32
CA ILE A 91 6.03 -19.94 -0.27
C ILE A 91 5.76 -21.31 -0.92
N SER A 92 4.60 -21.92 -0.64
CA SER A 92 4.29 -23.29 -1.05
C SER A 92 3.86 -23.41 -2.50
N ARG A 93 3.23 -22.38 -3.07
CA ARG A 93 2.75 -22.40 -4.46
C ARG A 93 3.89 -22.34 -5.47
N LYS A 94 4.91 -21.51 -5.22
CA LYS A 94 6.06 -21.18 -6.08
C LYS A 94 5.79 -21.39 -7.58
N HIS A 95 5.48 -20.30 -8.30
CA HIS A 95 5.25 -20.30 -9.74
C HIS A 95 6.39 -19.61 -10.51
N ASP A 96 6.54 -19.92 -11.80
CA ASP A 96 7.57 -19.29 -12.65
C ASP A 96 7.36 -17.77 -12.78
N ASP A 97 6.11 -17.31 -12.75
CA ASP A 97 5.80 -15.88 -12.73
C ASP A 97 6.35 -15.19 -11.48
N ASP A 98 6.36 -15.88 -10.32
CA ASP A 98 6.92 -15.34 -9.08
C ASP A 98 8.41 -15.04 -9.28
N GLU A 99 9.15 -15.93 -9.95
CA GLU A 99 10.58 -15.75 -10.24
C GLU A 99 10.82 -14.51 -11.13
N TYR A 100 10.01 -14.34 -12.19
CA TYR A 100 10.09 -13.18 -13.06
C TYR A 100 9.79 -11.87 -12.30
N VAL A 101 8.70 -11.80 -11.55
CA VAL A 101 8.31 -10.56 -10.87
C VAL A 101 9.28 -10.19 -9.73
N ASN A 102 9.92 -11.17 -9.09
CA ASN A 102 10.99 -10.89 -8.12
C ASN A 102 12.22 -10.27 -8.79
N LYS A 103 12.60 -10.72 -10.00
CA LYS A 103 13.67 -10.08 -10.77
C LYS A 103 13.27 -8.67 -11.20
N LEU A 104 12.03 -8.49 -11.67
CA LEU A 104 11.48 -7.20 -12.07
C LEU A 104 11.52 -6.21 -10.91
N VAL A 105 10.99 -6.56 -9.74
CA VAL A 105 10.98 -5.66 -8.57
C VAL A 105 12.40 -5.38 -8.06
N ARG A 106 13.32 -6.35 -8.11
CA ARG A 106 14.74 -6.06 -7.80
C ARG A 106 15.35 -5.07 -8.78
N ARG A 107 15.01 -5.17 -10.06
CA ARG A 107 15.44 -4.22 -11.07
C ARG A 107 14.85 -2.83 -10.81
N VAL A 108 13.55 -2.73 -10.54
CA VAL A 108 12.89 -1.49 -10.12
C VAL A 108 13.60 -0.87 -8.91
N CYS A 109 13.79 -1.64 -7.83
CA CYS A 109 14.47 -1.18 -6.64
C CYS A 109 15.89 -0.70 -6.92
N SER A 110 16.62 -1.36 -7.84
CA SER A 110 17.95 -0.90 -8.25
C SER A 110 17.91 0.39 -9.06
N GLU A 111 16.94 0.58 -9.94
CA GLU A 111 16.81 1.78 -10.77
C GLU A 111 16.46 3.02 -9.96
N ILE A 112 15.66 2.87 -8.89
CA ILE A 112 15.25 3.96 -8.00
C ILE A 112 16.15 4.15 -6.78
N GLU A 113 17.24 3.38 -6.66
CA GLU A 113 18.12 3.39 -5.49
C GLU A 113 17.35 3.15 -4.18
N TYR A 114 16.49 2.12 -4.18
CA TYR A 114 15.61 1.79 -3.06
C TYR A 114 16.43 1.47 -1.79
N PRO A 115 16.12 2.09 -0.63
CA PRO A 115 17.06 2.19 0.48
C PRO A 115 17.08 0.96 1.40
N ILE A 116 16.16 0.01 1.21
CA ILE A 116 16.06 -1.21 2.01
C ILE A 116 15.97 -2.44 1.12
N GLN A 117 15.95 -3.63 1.72
CA GLN A 117 15.88 -4.89 0.97
C GLN A 117 14.59 -4.95 0.12
N PRO A 118 14.67 -5.21 -1.20
CA PRO A 118 13.50 -5.41 -2.04
C PRO A 118 12.57 -6.48 -1.48
N PRO A 119 11.24 -6.29 -1.54
CA PRO A 119 10.29 -7.29 -1.08
C PRO A 119 10.35 -8.55 -1.95
N VAL A 120 9.98 -9.66 -1.32
CA VAL A 120 9.59 -10.87 -2.07
C VAL A 120 8.26 -10.59 -2.73
N VAL A 121 8.09 -10.97 -3.98
CA VAL A 121 6.85 -10.76 -4.72
C VAL A 121 6.20 -12.11 -5.02
N SER A 122 4.88 -12.19 -4.95
CA SER A 122 4.15 -13.34 -5.45
C SER A 122 2.83 -12.99 -6.14
N CYS A 123 2.54 -13.65 -7.25
CA CYS A 123 1.34 -13.49 -8.07
C CYS A 123 0.16 -14.30 -7.50
N LEU A 124 -0.18 -14.09 -6.23
CA LEU A 124 -1.25 -14.82 -5.51
C LEU A 124 -2.37 -13.93 -4.98
N SER A 125 -2.31 -12.62 -5.20
CA SER A 125 -3.29 -11.71 -4.57
C SER A 125 -4.71 -12.07 -5.01
N GLN A 126 -5.59 -12.23 -4.02
CA GLN A 126 -7.04 -12.33 -4.23
C GLN A 126 -7.69 -10.95 -4.31
N HIS A 127 -6.91 -9.91 -4.06
CA HIS A 127 -7.28 -8.51 -4.18
C HIS A 127 -6.41 -7.86 -5.26
N TYR A 128 -6.40 -6.53 -5.31
CA TYR A 128 -5.41 -5.79 -6.09
C TYR A 128 -4.01 -5.95 -5.49
N TYR A 129 -3.06 -5.10 -5.88
CA TYR A 129 -1.74 -5.05 -5.25
C TYR A 129 -1.86 -4.84 -3.74
N ARG A 130 -0.99 -5.52 -2.99
CA ARG A 130 -0.91 -5.39 -1.53
C ARG A 130 0.42 -5.87 -1.00
N ILE A 131 1.06 -5.08 -0.16
CA ILE A 131 2.22 -5.50 0.60
C ILE A 131 1.89 -5.83 2.05
N PHE A 132 2.65 -6.77 2.61
CA PHE A 132 2.71 -7.11 4.03
C PHE A 132 4.09 -6.67 4.53
N PRO A 133 4.27 -5.40 4.94
CA PRO A 133 5.58 -4.84 5.26
C PRO A 133 6.33 -5.63 6.33
N GLN A 134 5.60 -6.14 7.32
CA GLN A 134 6.16 -6.96 8.39
C GLN A 134 6.74 -8.28 7.87
N TYR A 135 6.35 -8.77 6.69
CA TYR A 135 6.95 -9.95 6.07
C TYR A 135 7.86 -9.61 4.89
N ASN A 136 7.92 -8.33 4.50
CA ASN A 136 8.52 -7.88 3.25
C ASN A 136 8.02 -8.70 2.04
N LEU A 137 6.72 -9.01 2.02
CA LEU A 137 6.04 -9.77 0.97
C LEU A 137 5.02 -8.88 0.27
N MET A 138 5.20 -8.67 -1.03
CA MET A 138 4.24 -8.06 -1.92
C MET A 138 3.44 -9.13 -2.65
N CYS A 139 2.11 -8.98 -2.67
CA CYS A 139 1.21 -9.81 -3.43
C CYS A 139 0.66 -8.99 -4.60
N MET A 140 0.73 -9.54 -5.80
CA MET A 140 0.12 -8.96 -7.00
C MET A 140 -0.93 -9.93 -7.58
N PRO A 141 -1.95 -9.44 -8.32
CA PRO A 141 -2.90 -10.31 -8.99
C PRO A 141 -2.20 -11.24 -9.99
N LEU A 142 -2.78 -12.42 -10.20
CA LEU A 142 -2.15 -13.53 -10.92
C LEU A 142 -1.64 -13.15 -12.32
N LEU A 143 -2.43 -12.37 -13.06
CA LEU A 143 -2.15 -12.06 -14.46
C LEU A 143 -1.27 -10.83 -14.66
N GLU A 144 -1.01 -10.04 -13.61
CA GLU A 144 -0.29 -8.77 -13.76
C GLU A 144 1.17 -8.94 -14.22
N ALA A 145 1.72 -10.16 -14.14
CA ALA A 145 3.02 -10.48 -14.71
C ALA A 145 3.05 -10.44 -16.26
N ASP A 146 1.87 -10.40 -16.91
CA ASP A 146 1.70 -10.42 -18.36
C ASP A 146 1.18 -9.09 -18.94
N PHE A 147 0.99 -8.07 -18.11
CA PHE A 147 0.50 -6.75 -18.50
C PHE A 147 1.41 -5.64 -17.95
N LEU A 148 1.40 -4.47 -18.58
CA LEU A 148 2.26 -3.34 -18.22
C LEU A 148 1.49 -2.21 -17.53
N LEU A 149 0.21 -2.01 -17.87
CA LEU A 149 -0.51 -0.79 -17.48
C LEU A 149 -0.69 -0.64 -15.97
N HIS A 150 -0.80 -1.73 -15.21
CA HIS A 150 -0.91 -1.68 -13.73
C HIS A 150 0.41 -1.94 -12.99
N LEU A 151 1.49 -2.33 -13.68
CA LEU A 151 2.80 -2.48 -13.03
C LEU A 151 3.30 -1.21 -12.30
N PRO A 152 2.91 0.03 -12.68
CA PRO A 152 3.20 1.21 -11.88
C PRO A 152 2.79 1.10 -10.40
N ASP A 153 1.75 0.34 -10.06
CA ASP A 153 1.32 0.16 -8.67
C ASP A 153 2.35 -0.60 -7.80
N LEU A 154 3.31 -1.31 -8.42
CA LEU A 154 4.47 -1.84 -7.69
C LEU A 154 5.21 -0.73 -6.92
N TYR A 155 5.33 0.46 -7.53
CA TYR A 155 6.03 1.58 -6.92
C TYR A 155 5.25 2.16 -5.73
N HIS A 156 3.92 2.17 -5.80
CA HIS A 156 3.07 2.56 -4.67
C HIS A 156 3.32 1.63 -3.49
N GLU A 157 3.25 0.32 -3.73
CA GLU A 157 3.43 -0.70 -2.69
C GLU A 157 4.85 -0.67 -2.08
N LEU A 158 5.88 -0.30 -2.86
CA LEU A 158 7.24 -0.14 -2.35
C LEU A 158 7.37 0.98 -1.31
N CYS A 159 6.43 1.92 -1.21
CA CYS A 159 6.50 2.97 -0.21
C CYS A 159 6.06 2.52 1.19
N HIS A 160 5.07 1.61 1.30
CA HIS A 160 4.56 1.17 2.62
C HIS A 160 5.65 0.65 3.56
N PRO A 161 6.63 -0.18 3.14
CA PRO A 161 7.73 -0.60 4.02
C PRO A 161 8.62 0.56 4.48
N LEU A 162 8.79 1.60 3.66
CA LEU A 162 9.55 2.79 4.05
C LEU A 162 8.87 3.56 5.18
N ILE A 163 7.53 3.52 5.23
CA ILE A 163 6.73 4.23 6.23
C ILE A 163 6.53 3.39 7.50
N SER A 164 6.23 2.10 7.33
CA SER A 164 5.73 1.24 8.42
C SER A 164 6.82 0.47 9.17
N VAL A 165 7.99 0.23 8.56
CA VAL A 165 9.08 -0.50 9.20
C VAL A 165 9.97 0.47 9.97
N ASP A 166 10.22 0.17 11.24
CA ASP A 166 11.15 0.94 12.05
C ASP A 166 12.60 0.62 11.67
N ASN A 167 13.14 1.43 10.76
CA ASN A 167 14.50 1.33 10.28
C ASN A 167 15.13 2.74 10.25
N PRO A 168 16.34 2.96 10.78
CA PRO A 168 17.01 4.25 10.71
C PRO A 168 17.18 4.77 9.28
N THR A 169 17.41 3.88 8.30
CA THR A 169 17.52 4.25 6.89
C THR A 169 16.22 4.83 6.34
N THR A 170 15.05 4.45 6.90
CA THR A 170 13.74 4.95 6.46
C THR A 170 13.22 6.10 7.33
N GLU A 171 13.98 6.55 8.32
CA GLU A 171 13.60 7.66 9.20
C GLU A 171 13.27 8.96 8.45
N PRO A 172 14.01 9.38 7.40
CA PRO A 172 13.73 10.65 6.72
C PRO A 172 12.29 10.78 6.19
N ILE A 173 11.76 9.76 5.50
CA ILE A 173 10.39 9.82 4.98
C ILE A 173 9.35 9.79 6.09
N ARG A 174 9.59 9.05 7.18
CA ARG A 174 8.71 9.00 8.36
C ARG A 174 8.69 10.35 9.08
N VAL A 175 9.83 11.04 9.17
CA VAL A 175 9.92 12.38 9.75
C VAL A 175 9.13 13.40 8.91
N SER A 176 9.26 13.35 7.58
CA SER A 176 8.49 14.19 6.66
C SER A 176 7.00 13.94 6.74
N MET A 177 6.54 12.68 6.77
CA MET A 177 5.12 12.36 6.99
C MET A 177 4.65 12.83 8.38
N GLY A 178 5.52 12.71 9.39
CA GLY A 178 5.28 13.25 10.73
C GLY A 178 5.12 14.77 10.77
N GLN A 179 5.77 15.53 9.86
CA GLN A 179 5.55 16.97 9.71
C GLN A 179 4.15 17.25 9.17
N LEU A 180 3.75 16.59 8.08
CA LEU A 180 2.40 16.70 7.53
C LEU A 180 1.33 16.40 8.60
N ASN A 181 1.49 15.30 9.33
CA ASN A 181 0.55 14.90 10.38
C ASN A 181 0.44 15.92 11.52
N ARG A 182 1.53 16.64 11.84
CA ARG A 182 1.48 17.72 12.83
C ARG A 182 0.65 18.90 12.32
N ASP A 183 0.81 19.28 11.06
CA ASP A 183 0.08 20.41 10.46
C ASP A 183 -1.42 20.12 10.36
N ILE A 184 -1.77 18.92 9.89
CA ILE A 184 -3.16 18.45 9.84
C ILE A 184 -3.78 18.44 11.24
N LYS A 185 -3.09 17.84 12.22
CA LYS A 185 -3.58 17.78 13.60
C LYS A 185 -3.80 19.17 14.17
N LYS A 186 -2.88 20.09 13.93
CA LYS A 186 -2.97 21.49 14.38
C LYS A 186 -4.20 22.17 13.76
N HIS A 187 -4.37 22.08 12.45
CA HIS A 187 -5.50 22.68 11.74
C HIS A 187 -6.85 22.16 12.25
N PHE A 188 -7.06 20.84 12.26
CA PHE A 188 -8.34 20.29 12.71
C PHE A 188 -8.61 20.58 14.18
N THR A 189 -7.57 20.64 15.02
CA THR A 189 -7.73 21.06 16.43
C THR A 189 -8.22 22.51 16.53
N GLN A 190 -7.69 23.41 15.70
CA GLN A 190 -8.12 24.81 15.63
C GLN A 190 -9.55 24.94 15.11
N GLU A 191 -9.90 24.22 14.04
CA GLU A 191 -11.27 24.24 13.49
C GLU A 191 -12.30 23.70 14.47
N ILE A 192 -12.01 22.59 15.14
CA ILE A 192 -12.86 22.04 16.19
C ILE A 192 -13.05 23.03 17.34
N ALA A 193 -11.98 23.72 17.76
CA ALA A 193 -12.07 24.74 18.81
C ALA A 193 -12.93 25.94 18.36
N ARG A 194 -12.75 26.41 17.12
CA ARG A 194 -13.53 27.49 16.51
C ARG A 194 -15.03 27.16 16.46
N LEU A 195 -15.38 25.95 16.04
CA LEU A 195 -16.78 25.49 15.97
C LEU A 195 -17.45 25.41 17.34
N LYS A 196 -16.71 24.95 18.37
CA LYS A 196 -17.20 24.92 19.76
C LYS A 196 -17.46 26.32 20.30
N LEU A 197 -16.56 27.27 20.05
CA LEU A 197 -16.70 28.66 20.52
C LEU A 197 -17.90 29.37 19.90
N ASN A 198 -18.15 29.15 18.61
CA ASN A 198 -19.22 29.83 17.89
C ASN A 198 -20.61 29.22 18.10
N LYS A 199 -20.75 28.21 19.00
CA LYS A 199 -22.02 27.49 19.28
C LYS A 199 -22.74 26.91 18.06
N PHE A 200 -22.05 26.80 16.91
CA PHE A 200 -22.53 26.06 15.74
C PHE A 200 -22.41 24.54 15.92
N GLY A 201 -21.73 24.10 16.97
CA GLY A 201 -21.60 22.69 17.33
C GLY A 201 -22.74 22.19 18.19
N ASP A 202 -23.79 21.67 17.56
CA ASP A 202 -24.34 20.44 18.12
C ASP A 202 -23.25 19.34 18.00
N GLY A 203 -23.33 18.27 18.80
CA GLY A 203 -22.32 17.21 18.77
C GLY A 203 -22.18 16.52 17.42
N ASN A 204 -23.20 16.64 16.54
CA ASN A 204 -23.23 16.00 15.23
C ASN A 204 -22.43 16.77 14.18
N ASN A 205 -22.41 18.10 14.21
CA ASN A 205 -21.68 18.93 13.24
C ASN A 205 -20.16 18.92 13.44
N ILE A 206 -19.68 18.62 14.65
CA ILE A 206 -18.23 18.56 14.95
C ILE A 206 -17.65 17.18 14.64
N ARG A 207 -18.46 16.13 14.72
CA ARG A 207 -18.00 14.73 14.58
C ARG A 207 -17.20 14.48 13.28
N PRO A 208 -17.61 14.97 12.09
CA PRO A 208 -16.87 14.76 10.86
C PRO A 208 -15.43 15.29 10.94
N TYR A 209 -15.17 16.43 11.59
CA TYR A 209 -13.83 16.98 11.74
C TYR A 209 -12.90 16.05 12.53
N TYR A 210 -13.42 15.35 13.55
CA TYR A 210 -12.65 14.32 14.25
C TYR A 210 -12.37 13.13 13.33
N ILE A 211 -13.36 12.68 12.57
CA ILE A 211 -13.22 11.56 11.63
C ILE A 211 -12.22 11.88 10.52
N TRP A 212 -12.27 13.07 9.91
CA TRP A 212 -11.34 13.50 8.87
C TRP A 212 -9.92 13.61 9.41
N ARG A 213 -9.74 14.27 10.57
CA ARG A 213 -8.43 14.35 11.24
C ARG A 213 -7.85 12.96 11.49
N ASP A 214 -8.65 12.05 12.03
CA ASP A 214 -8.17 10.72 12.38
C ASP A 214 -7.93 9.87 11.13
N SER A 215 -8.74 10.01 10.06
CA SER A 215 -8.52 9.34 8.78
C SER A 215 -7.19 9.77 8.15
N TRP A 216 -6.88 11.07 8.20
CA TRP A 216 -5.58 11.60 7.81
C TRP A 216 -4.41 10.99 8.58
N ILE A 217 -4.47 11.07 9.91
CA ILE A 217 -3.35 10.68 10.78
C ILE A 217 -3.13 9.16 10.77
N GLU A 218 -4.20 8.37 10.66
CA GLU A 218 -4.12 6.91 10.75
C GLU A 218 -3.91 6.22 9.41
N SER A 219 -4.21 6.88 8.28
CA SER A 219 -4.14 6.21 6.97
C SER A 219 -3.92 7.10 5.76
N TRP A 220 -4.66 8.22 5.58
CA TRP A 220 -4.58 8.94 4.31
C TRP A 220 -3.20 9.54 4.04
N ALA A 221 -2.49 10.01 5.06
CA ALA A 221 -1.13 10.54 4.89
C ALA A 221 -0.17 9.47 4.34
N GLU A 222 -0.31 8.21 4.77
CA GLU A 222 0.47 7.09 4.27
C GLU A 222 0.15 6.81 2.80
N GLU A 223 -1.14 6.70 2.45
CA GLU A 223 -1.59 6.49 1.07
C GLU A 223 -1.13 7.59 0.12
N PHE A 224 -1.25 8.86 0.53
CA PHE A 224 -0.74 9.98 -0.25
C PHE A 224 0.78 9.88 -0.44
N PHE A 225 1.54 9.51 0.59
CA PHE A 225 2.98 9.32 0.45
C PHE A 225 3.32 8.14 -0.46
N CYS A 226 2.50 7.09 -0.50
CA CYS A 226 2.69 5.97 -1.41
C CYS A 226 2.45 6.39 -2.88
N ASP A 227 1.37 7.13 -3.15
CA ASP A 227 1.11 7.70 -4.48
C ASP A 227 2.20 8.66 -4.94
N LEU A 228 2.62 9.54 -4.03
CA LEU A 228 3.67 10.52 -4.29
C LEU A 228 5.01 9.83 -4.51
N PHE A 229 5.36 8.82 -3.72
CA PHE A 229 6.57 8.03 -3.94
C PHE A 229 6.57 7.40 -5.32
N ALA A 230 5.48 6.78 -5.73
CA ALA A 230 5.35 6.22 -7.07
C ALA A 230 5.47 7.30 -8.15
N THR A 231 4.79 8.43 -8.00
CA THR A 231 4.88 9.56 -8.93
C THR A 231 6.29 10.11 -9.03
N TYR A 232 7.00 10.28 -7.90
CA TYR A 232 8.35 10.83 -7.88
C TYR A 232 9.40 9.87 -8.42
N THR A 233 9.23 8.56 -8.26
CA THR A 233 10.24 7.57 -8.63
C THR A 233 9.99 6.93 -10.01
N LEU A 234 8.76 6.96 -10.51
CA LEU A 234 8.38 6.44 -11.83
C LEU A 234 7.96 7.54 -12.82
N GLY A 235 7.39 8.64 -12.34
CA GLY A 235 6.87 9.72 -13.19
C GLY A 235 5.43 9.50 -13.68
N PRO A 236 5.07 10.06 -14.85
CA PRO A 236 3.69 10.12 -15.36
C PRO A 236 2.98 8.77 -15.50
N ALA A 237 3.69 7.67 -15.74
CA ALA A 237 3.10 6.34 -15.85
C ALA A 237 2.24 5.93 -14.64
N PHE A 238 2.64 6.30 -13.42
CA PHE A 238 1.84 5.99 -12.23
C PHE A 238 0.53 6.76 -12.21
N VAL A 239 0.56 8.04 -12.58
CA VAL A 239 -0.63 8.90 -12.58
C VAL A 239 -1.65 8.43 -13.62
N TRP A 240 -1.18 7.96 -14.79
CA TRP A 240 -2.02 7.28 -15.78
C TRP A 240 -2.61 5.96 -15.24
N SER A 241 -1.81 5.14 -14.56
CA SER A 241 -2.30 3.91 -13.92
C SER A 241 -3.40 4.21 -12.91
N ASN A 242 -3.23 5.23 -12.07
CA ASN A 242 -4.25 5.63 -11.11
C ASN A 242 -5.55 6.09 -11.81
N LEU A 243 -5.48 6.87 -12.89
CA LEU A 243 -6.66 7.23 -13.69
C LEU A 243 -7.37 5.98 -14.22
N HIS A 244 -6.62 5.04 -14.80
CA HIS A 244 -7.17 3.80 -15.34
C HIS A 244 -7.83 2.94 -14.26
N MET A 245 -7.25 2.89 -13.07
CA MET A 245 -7.81 2.20 -11.92
C MET A 245 -9.11 2.85 -11.42
N CYS A 246 -9.17 4.18 -11.36
CA CYS A 246 -10.40 4.90 -11.03
C CYS A 246 -11.51 4.56 -12.03
N ALA A 247 -11.20 4.56 -13.33
CA ALA A 247 -12.17 4.22 -14.37
C ALA A 247 -12.70 2.77 -14.27
N LYS A 248 -11.92 1.84 -13.69
CA LYS A 248 -12.27 0.42 -13.60
C LYS A 248 -12.93 0.02 -12.28
N MET A 249 -12.47 0.57 -11.16
CA MET A 249 -12.72 -0.03 -9.85
C MET A 249 -13.29 0.92 -8.79
N ASP A 250 -13.07 2.24 -8.89
CA ASP A 250 -13.44 3.17 -7.81
C ASP A 250 -14.33 4.31 -8.29
N TRP A 251 -15.53 4.38 -7.72
CA TRP A 251 -16.54 5.37 -8.07
C TRP A 251 -16.61 6.49 -7.02
N ASN A 252 -15.88 6.36 -5.90
CA ASN A 252 -15.89 7.36 -4.85
C ASN A 252 -14.78 8.42 -5.05
N LEU A 253 -14.97 9.28 -6.05
CA LEU A 253 -13.95 10.29 -6.36
C LEU A 253 -13.84 11.39 -5.29
N PHE A 254 -14.96 11.79 -4.70
CA PHE A 254 -15.03 12.97 -3.82
C PHE A 254 -15.71 12.73 -2.47
N GLY A 255 -16.17 11.52 -2.17
CA GLY A 255 -16.91 11.25 -0.94
C GLY A 255 -16.01 11.13 0.28
N VAL A 256 -16.32 11.90 1.32
CA VAL A 256 -15.59 11.92 2.59
C VAL A 256 -16.39 11.28 3.72
N PRO A 257 -15.74 10.63 4.70
CA PRO A 257 -16.45 9.92 5.76
C PRO A 257 -17.05 10.83 6.82
N TYR A 258 -18.26 10.51 7.28
CA TYR A 258 -18.94 11.23 8.39
C TYR A 258 -18.97 10.45 9.70
N TYR A 259 -19.00 9.12 9.64
CA TYR A 259 -19.31 8.28 10.80
C TYR A 259 -18.15 7.39 11.25
N GLN A 260 -17.34 6.93 10.30
CA GLN A 260 -16.24 6.00 10.51
C GLN A 260 -15.05 6.42 9.66
N LYS A 261 -13.85 6.24 10.19
CA LYS A 261 -12.62 6.50 9.46
C LYS A 261 -12.52 5.54 8.27
N THR A 262 -11.90 6.00 7.20
CA THR A 262 -11.65 5.22 6.00
C THR A 262 -10.15 5.04 5.83
N SER A 263 -9.71 3.88 5.38
CA SER A 263 -8.28 3.60 5.17
C SER A 263 -7.70 4.27 3.92
N HIS A 264 -8.54 4.71 2.97
CA HIS A 264 -8.09 5.34 1.73
C HIS A 264 -8.69 6.74 1.59
N PRO A 265 -7.93 7.73 1.11
CA PRO A 265 -8.46 9.04 0.75
C PRO A 265 -9.30 8.95 -0.53
N PRO A 266 -10.18 9.92 -0.81
CA PRO A 266 -10.94 9.95 -2.05
C PRO A 266 -10.03 10.06 -3.28
N ALA A 267 -10.38 9.38 -4.38
CA ALA A 267 -9.53 9.29 -5.55
C ALA A 267 -9.21 10.65 -6.20
N GLY A 268 -10.13 11.61 -6.15
CA GLY A 268 -9.89 12.97 -6.65
C GLY A 268 -8.82 13.72 -5.87
N ALA A 269 -8.69 13.45 -4.56
CA ALA A 269 -7.63 14.05 -3.76
C ALA A 269 -6.28 13.41 -4.07
N ARG A 270 -6.26 12.08 -4.27
CA ARG A 270 -5.06 11.35 -4.72
C ARG A 270 -4.55 11.92 -6.04
N MET A 271 -5.44 12.05 -7.03
CA MET A 271 -5.11 12.63 -8.34
C MET A 271 -4.58 14.06 -8.22
N THR A 272 -5.24 14.91 -7.45
CA THR A 272 -4.81 16.30 -7.23
C THR A 272 -3.41 16.38 -6.60
N THR A 273 -3.12 15.53 -5.62
CA THR A 273 -1.80 15.44 -4.99
C THR A 273 -0.72 14.98 -5.97
N MET A 274 -1.02 14.02 -6.85
CA MET A 274 -0.10 13.60 -7.92
C MET A 274 0.16 14.71 -8.96
N PHE A 275 -0.84 15.52 -9.29
CA PHE A 275 -0.63 16.69 -10.16
C PHE A 275 0.34 17.72 -9.55
N HIS A 276 0.25 17.97 -8.24
CA HIS A 276 1.23 18.80 -7.55
C HIS A 276 2.64 18.20 -7.61
N ALA A 277 2.77 16.87 -7.56
CA ALA A 277 4.06 16.20 -7.75
C ALA A 277 4.61 16.36 -9.17
N LEU A 278 3.79 16.17 -10.22
CA LEU A 278 4.22 16.36 -11.60
C LEU A 278 4.68 17.80 -11.87
N ASP A 279 4.00 18.81 -11.30
CA ASP A 279 4.45 20.21 -11.37
C ASP A 279 5.84 20.38 -10.73
N LEU A 280 6.05 19.82 -9.54
CA LEU A 280 7.34 19.89 -8.82
C LEU A 280 8.48 19.17 -9.56
N MET A 281 8.15 18.19 -10.41
CA MET A 281 9.12 17.45 -11.23
C MET A 281 9.37 18.10 -12.60
N GLY A 282 8.53 19.05 -13.02
CA GLY A 282 8.63 19.69 -14.33
C GLY A 282 7.91 18.97 -15.48
N PHE A 283 7.12 17.93 -15.20
CA PHE A 283 6.31 17.18 -16.17
C PHE A 283 5.03 17.92 -16.57
N THR A 284 5.16 19.19 -16.96
CA THR A 284 4.02 20.10 -17.20
C THR A 284 3.16 19.64 -18.38
N GLN A 285 3.77 19.08 -19.43
CA GLN A 285 3.03 18.62 -20.62
C GLN A 285 2.24 17.34 -20.32
N GLU A 286 2.86 16.38 -19.67
CA GLU A 286 2.23 15.13 -19.27
C GLU A 286 1.12 15.38 -18.25
N LYS A 287 1.35 16.25 -17.26
CA LYS A 287 0.29 16.66 -16.33
C LYS A 287 -0.91 17.23 -17.08
N ALA A 288 -0.70 18.18 -18.00
CA ALA A 288 -1.81 18.79 -18.74
C ALA A 288 -2.60 17.77 -19.56
N ALA A 289 -1.93 16.78 -20.15
CA ALA A 289 -2.57 15.69 -20.87
C ALA A 289 -3.41 14.80 -19.92
N ILE A 290 -2.84 14.40 -18.77
CA ILE A 290 -3.53 13.55 -17.79
C ILE A 290 -4.70 14.30 -17.16
N GLU A 291 -4.52 15.57 -16.80
CA GLU A 291 -5.55 16.42 -16.20
C GLU A 291 -6.74 16.62 -17.15
N LYS A 292 -6.48 16.75 -18.45
CA LYS A 292 -7.54 16.78 -19.46
C LYS A 292 -8.36 15.48 -19.42
N GLU A 293 -7.72 14.32 -19.52
CA GLU A 293 -8.44 13.03 -19.54
C GLU A 293 -9.13 12.72 -18.20
N TRP A 294 -8.54 13.16 -17.08
CA TRP A 294 -9.19 13.10 -15.76
C TRP A 294 -10.46 13.94 -15.71
N ASN A 295 -10.41 15.18 -16.21
CA ASN A 295 -11.58 16.05 -16.25
C ASN A 295 -12.67 15.52 -17.20
N ASP A 296 -12.28 14.93 -18.33
CA ASP A 296 -13.21 14.25 -19.24
C ASP A 296 -13.88 13.07 -18.54
N PHE A 297 -13.13 12.24 -17.81
CA PHE A 297 -13.66 11.12 -17.00
C PHE A 297 -14.64 11.59 -15.91
N VAL A 298 -14.26 12.61 -15.13
CA VAL A 298 -15.14 13.21 -14.10
C VAL A 298 -16.41 13.78 -14.75
N GLY A 299 -16.29 14.42 -15.91
CA GLY A 299 -17.42 14.95 -16.68
C GLY A 299 -18.38 13.87 -17.17
N VAL A 300 -17.88 12.70 -17.58
CA VAL A 300 -18.73 11.54 -17.94
C VAL A 300 -19.55 11.04 -16.76
N LEU A 301 -18.99 11.10 -15.54
CA LEU A 301 -19.68 10.68 -14.33
C LEU A 301 -20.66 11.73 -13.79
N ASP A 302 -20.60 12.98 -14.27
CA ASP A 302 -21.41 14.12 -13.82
C ASP A 302 -21.37 14.32 -12.29
N ILE A 303 -20.17 14.22 -11.72
CA ILE A 303 -19.92 14.41 -10.28
C ILE A 303 -18.96 15.56 -10.01
N SER A 304 -19.19 16.25 -8.90
CA SER A 304 -18.35 17.37 -8.45
C SER A 304 -18.10 17.28 -6.95
N PRO A 305 -16.95 17.78 -6.45
CA PRO A 305 -16.67 17.80 -5.02
C PRO A 305 -17.66 18.68 -4.26
N GLU A 306 -18.13 18.18 -3.12
CA GLU A 306 -18.97 18.94 -2.19
C GLU A 306 -18.14 19.85 -1.27
N THR A 307 -18.80 20.71 -0.50
CA THR A 307 -18.09 21.64 0.41
C THR A 307 -17.25 20.88 1.44
N GLU A 308 -17.77 19.77 1.95
CA GLU A 308 -17.14 18.93 2.95
C GLU A 308 -15.87 18.27 2.43
N TYR A 309 -15.80 17.95 1.13
CA TYR A 309 -14.58 17.48 0.50
C TYR A 309 -13.46 18.51 0.65
N HIS A 310 -13.73 19.78 0.35
CA HIS A 310 -12.74 20.85 0.46
C HIS A 310 -12.35 21.19 1.90
N ILE A 311 -13.22 20.92 2.88
CA ILE A 311 -12.91 21.08 4.30
C ILE A 311 -12.04 19.92 4.79
N ALA A 312 -12.37 18.68 4.39
CA ALA A 312 -11.63 17.49 4.80
C ALA A 312 -10.24 17.42 4.13
N LEU A 313 -10.14 17.88 2.88
CA LEU A 313 -8.98 17.74 2.01
C LEU A 313 -8.62 19.09 1.37
N PRO A 314 -8.29 20.12 2.17
CA PRO A 314 -7.97 21.43 1.64
C PRO A 314 -6.67 21.38 0.81
N ASP A 315 -6.64 22.07 -0.32
CA ASP A 315 -5.55 22.00 -1.32
C ASP A 315 -4.15 22.25 -0.73
N HIS A 316 -4.04 23.12 0.29
CA HIS A 316 -2.77 23.37 0.95
C HIS A 316 -2.19 22.13 1.65
N PHE A 317 -3.01 21.20 2.14
CA PHE A 317 -2.50 19.91 2.64
C PHE A 317 -2.01 19.01 1.53
N LEU A 318 -2.70 18.97 0.39
CA LEU A 318 -2.31 18.17 -0.77
C LEU A 318 -0.96 18.65 -1.32
N LYS A 319 -0.76 19.98 -1.40
CA LYS A 319 0.53 20.61 -1.74
C LYS A 319 1.63 20.33 -0.71
N SER A 320 1.32 20.44 0.58
CA SER A 320 2.27 20.11 1.65
C SER A 320 2.66 18.64 1.61
N ALA A 321 1.74 17.72 1.33
CA ALA A 321 2.03 16.30 1.18
C ALA A 321 3.03 16.06 0.05
N ALA A 322 2.79 16.63 -1.13
CA ALA A 322 3.71 16.56 -2.27
C ALA A 322 5.12 17.08 -1.88
N THR A 323 5.18 18.23 -1.22
CA THR A 323 6.44 18.88 -0.84
C THR A 323 7.22 18.05 0.20
N TYR A 324 6.58 17.67 1.31
CA TYR A 324 7.22 16.89 2.37
C TYR A 324 7.61 15.49 1.90
N CYS A 325 6.81 14.85 1.05
CA CYS A 325 7.17 13.56 0.48
C CYS A 325 8.42 13.68 -0.41
N LEU A 326 8.48 14.67 -1.30
CA LEU A 326 9.65 14.93 -2.13
C LEU A 326 10.93 15.15 -1.30
N GLU A 327 10.84 15.97 -0.24
CA GLU A 327 11.94 16.19 0.69
C GLU A 327 12.37 14.89 1.39
N GLY A 328 11.42 14.09 1.84
CA GLY A 328 11.67 12.79 2.46
C GLY A 328 12.38 11.82 1.51
N ILE A 329 11.91 11.71 0.27
CA ILE A 329 12.49 10.84 -0.77
C ILE A 329 13.91 11.28 -1.13
N LYS A 330 14.16 12.58 -1.28
CA LYS A 330 15.51 13.12 -1.50
C LYS A 330 16.44 12.78 -0.34
N ALA A 331 15.96 12.92 0.89
CA ALA A 331 16.74 12.63 2.09
C ALA A 331 16.98 11.12 2.29
N LEU A 332 16.11 10.25 1.77
CA LEU A 332 16.34 8.80 1.69
C LEU A 332 17.45 8.43 0.68
N GLY A 333 17.75 9.33 -0.27
CA GLY A 333 18.68 9.04 -1.37
C GLY A 333 18.06 8.26 -2.53
N CYS A 334 16.73 8.15 -2.59
CA CYS A 334 16.07 7.54 -3.75
C CYS A 334 16.26 8.41 -5.00
N LYS A 335 16.42 7.76 -6.15
CA LYS A 335 16.47 8.44 -7.44
C LYS A 335 15.07 8.91 -7.85
N ILE A 336 14.97 10.19 -8.21
CA ILE A 336 13.74 10.82 -8.69
C ILE A 336 13.72 10.76 -10.21
N ALA A 337 12.57 10.39 -10.78
CA ALA A 337 12.34 10.38 -12.21
C ALA A 337 12.39 11.82 -12.79
N SER A 338 12.82 11.91 -14.03
CA SER A 338 12.96 13.13 -14.82
C SER A 338 12.90 12.77 -16.30
N ASP A 339 12.73 13.76 -17.18
CA ASP A 339 12.71 13.57 -18.64
C ASP A 339 13.94 12.84 -19.21
N ASN A 340 15.06 12.88 -18.48
CA ASN A 340 16.32 12.25 -18.88
C ASN A 340 16.58 10.91 -18.17
N THR A 341 15.57 10.32 -17.52
CA THR A 341 15.73 9.06 -16.79
C THR A 341 15.74 7.91 -17.78
N ASP A 342 16.92 7.54 -18.25
CA ASP A 342 17.13 6.40 -19.15
C ASP A 342 17.39 5.13 -18.32
N THR A 343 16.30 4.47 -17.94
CA THR A 343 16.34 3.20 -17.21
C THR A 343 15.25 2.27 -17.71
N LEU A 344 15.63 1.02 -17.96
CA LEU A 344 14.81 0.02 -18.63
C LEU A 344 13.35 -0.03 -18.15
N ILE A 345 13.10 -0.16 -16.85
CA ILE A 345 11.72 -0.36 -16.37
C ILE A 345 10.92 0.93 -16.46
N ILE A 346 11.48 2.04 -15.94
CA ILE A 346 10.81 3.35 -15.97
C ILE A 346 10.45 3.76 -17.40
N ASP A 347 11.37 3.58 -18.35
CA ASP A 347 11.13 3.92 -19.76
C ASP A 347 10.09 3.01 -20.41
N THR A 348 10.13 1.71 -20.11
CA THR A 348 9.16 0.75 -20.61
C THR A 348 7.75 1.11 -20.16
N LEU A 349 7.57 1.44 -18.88
CA LEU A 349 6.25 1.77 -18.32
C LEU A 349 5.73 3.12 -18.80
N ASN A 350 6.59 4.15 -18.90
CA ASN A 350 6.18 5.45 -19.46
C ASN A 350 5.88 5.37 -20.96
N THR A 351 6.66 4.59 -21.71
CA THR A 351 6.39 4.32 -23.13
C THR A 351 5.09 3.55 -23.31
N ALA A 352 4.82 2.53 -22.49
CA ALA A 352 3.60 1.74 -22.58
C ALA A 352 2.34 2.63 -22.50
N TRP A 353 2.30 3.57 -21.56
CA TRP A 353 1.20 4.52 -21.46
C TRP A 353 1.09 5.47 -22.65
N LYS A 354 2.23 5.96 -23.17
CA LYS A 354 2.24 6.80 -24.38
C LYS A 354 1.68 6.02 -25.59
N GLU A 355 2.01 4.75 -25.74
CA GLU A 355 1.52 3.91 -26.84
C GLU A 355 0.04 3.51 -26.65
N PHE A 356 -0.40 3.23 -25.42
CA PHE A 356 -1.81 2.98 -25.11
C PHE A 356 -2.68 4.15 -25.57
N TRP A 357 -2.34 5.39 -25.20
CA TRP A 357 -3.13 6.57 -25.57
C TRP A 357 -3.08 6.92 -27.06
N LYS A 358 -2.03 6.50 -27.79
CA LYS A 358 -1.99 6.66 -29.26
C LYS A 358 -2.92 5.68 -29.97
N ASN A 359 -3.02 4.45 -29.49
CA ASN A 359 -3.83 3.40 -30.12
C ASN A 359 -4.37 2.38 -29.10
N PRO A 360 -5.42 2.73 -28.33
CA PRO A 360 -5.93 1.84 -27.29
C PRO A 360 -6.41 0.48 -27.80
N THR A 361 -6.99 0.43 -29.01
CA THR A 361 -7.54 -0.80 -29.58
C THR A 361 -6.47 -1.75 -30.10
N GLY A 362 -5.34 -1.22 -30.59
CA GLY A 362 -4.19 -2.03 -31.01
C GLY A 362 -3.16 -2.30 -29.90
N PHE A 363 -3.30 -1.68 -28.74
CA PHE A 363 -2.34 -1.79 -27.64
C PHE A 363 -2.11 -3.23 -27.14
N PRO A 364 -3.12 -4.14 -27.04
CA PRO A 364 -2.87 -5.50 -26.55
C PRO A 364 -1.78 -6.27 -27.33
N GLU A 365 -1.73 -6.13 -28.65
CA GLU A 365 -0.67 -6.75 -29.47
C GLU A 365 0.70 -6.10 -29.25
N HIS A 366 0.71 -4.79 -28.96
CA HIS A 366 1.92 -4.05 -28.65
C HIS A 366 2.47 -4.41 -27.27
N GLU A 367 1.60 -4.47 -26.26
CA GLU A 367 1.91 -4.84 -24.89
C GLU A 367 2.53 -6.24 -24.82
N GLN A 368 1.95 -7.23 -25.50
CA GLN A 368 2.51 -8.59 -25.55
C GLN A 368 3.97 -8.61 -26.04
N LYS A 369 4.29 -7.78 -27.04
CA LYS A 369 5.67 -7.65 -27.55
C LYS A 369 6.57 -6.99 -26.51
N MET A 370 6.13 -5.92 -25.88
CA MET A 370 6.89 -5.22 -24.84
C MET A 370 7.15 -6.13 -23.63
N VAL A 371 6.14 -6.84 -23.13
CA VAL A 371 6.27 -7.81 -22.02
C VAL A 371 7.25 -8.93 -22.39
N SER A 372 7.16 -9.45 -23.63
CA SER A 372 8.08 -10.49 -24.10
C SER A 372 9.53 -10.02 -24.19
N LEU A 373 9.78 -8.74 -24.46
CA LEU A 373 11.11 -8.14 -24.44
C LEU A 373 11.57 -7.94 -22.99
N LEU A 374 10.72 -7.37 -22.15
CA LEU A 374 10.99 -7.12 -20.74
C LEU A 374 11.38 -8.41 -19.99
N LYS A 375 10.63 -9.50 -20.20
CA LYS A 375 10.91 -10.84 -19.64
C LYS A 375 12.25 -11.43 -20.08
N LYS A 376 12.86 -10.94 -21.17
CA LYS A 376 14.19 -11.40 -21.64
C LYS A 376 15.33 -10.56 -21.08
N GLU A 377 15.06 -9.30 -20.77
CA GLU A 377 16.07 -8.36 -20.28
C GLU A 377 16.25 -8.39 -18.77
N VAL A 378 15.22 -8.86 -18.05
CA VAL A 378 15.16 -9.03 -16.60
C VAL A 378 15.44 -10.49 -16.21
#